data_AF-A0A8B3LS75-F1
#
_entry.id   AF-A0A8B3LS75-F1
#
_cell.length_a   1.000
_cell.length_b   1.000
_cell.length_c   1.000
_cell.angle_alpha   90.00
_cell.angle_beta   90.00
_cell.angle_gamma   90.00
#
_symmetry.space_group_name_H-M   'P 1'
#
loop_
_entity.id
_entity.type
_entity.pdbx_description
1 polymer ?
#
loop_
_entity_poly.entity_id
_entity_poly.type
_entity_poly.pdbx_seq_one_letter_code
_entity_poly.pdbx_strand_id
1 'polypeptide(L)'
;MEMGGAPRDPKHRGRWDRWLRNLSWRSILARAGESESGSLACRFARLFARDVSRKECPKELTKQSPFSSGVVKNREPIVYALIDPDQIESGSIKAIPKERLKKAELSVCRAWEATAVEAWENIMQGQLAKNHQRKDAGYIWASAGEIRKIRLTDVNAGAFCVIDDGLKNFKAHAVLGYSPAPEGYDPVKMANERLAARGNLLKLFEGSGVKNWNEWSFN
;
A
#
# COMPACT_ATOMS: atom_id res chain seq x y z
N MET A 1 34.99 43.55 9.57
CA MET A 1 34.16 43.45 10.79
C MET A 1 33.29 42.21 10.66
N GLU A 2 33.67 41.20 11.42
CA GLU A 2 32.91 40.07 11.97
C GLU A 2 31.51 40.49 12.48
N MET A 3 30.47 39.68 12.69
CA MET A 3 30.18 38.23 12.72
C MET A 3 28.64 38.10 12.84
N GLY A 4 28.05 36.93 12.56
CA GLY A 4 26.65 36.68 12.93
C GLY A 4 26.06 35.33 12.49
N GLY A 5 26.73 34.22 12.82
CA GLY A 5 26.28 32.87 12.51
C GLY A 5 25.00 32.45 13.26
N ALA A 6 24.17 31.65 12.59
CA ALA A 6 23.02 31.00 13.20
C ALA A 6 23.48 29.93 14.23
N PRO A 7 22.92 29.89 15.45
CA PRO A 7 23.25 28.85 16.41
C PRO A 7 22.61 27.51 16.02
N ARG A 8 23.44 26.48 15.87
CA ARG A 8 23.03 25.07 15.90
C ARG A 8 22.94 24.63 17.37
N ASP A 9 21.74 24.54 17.92
CA ASP A 9 21.49 23.87 19.21
C ASP A 9 20.79 22.51 18.99
N PRO A 10 21.38 21.37 19.39
CA PRO A 10 20.81 20.04 19.20
C PRO A 10 19.70 19.64 20.20
N LYS A 11 19.31 20.49 21.16
CA LYS A 11 18.51 20.07 22.32
C LYS A 11 17.00 19.92 22.14
N HIS A 12 16.43 20.17 20.95
CA HIS A 12 14.97 20.15 20.77
C HIS A 12 14.36 18.96 20.00
N ARG A 13 15.15 17.96 19.54
CA ARG A 13 14.59 16.81 18.81
C ARG A 13 13.85 15.78 19.67
N GLY A 14 14.05 15.76 20.98
CA GLY A 14 13.49 14.73 21.87
C GLY A 14 12.09 15.01 22.45
N ARG A 15 11.54 16.23 22.29
CA ARG A 15 10.29 16.62 22.98
C ARG A 15 9.01 16.35 22.16
N TRP A 16 9.11 16.31 20.83
CA TRP A 16 7.97 16.06 19.93
C TRP A 16 7.53 14.59 19.90
N ASP A 17 8.48 13.66 20.02
CA ASP A 17 8.24 12.21 20.03
C ASP A 17 7.48 11.73 21.27
N ARG A 18 7.47 12.51 22.35
CA ARG A 18 6.70 12.20 23.57
C ARG A 18 5.30 12.80 23.54
N TRP A 19 5.10 13.92 22.85
CA TRP A 19 3.79 14.58 22.73
C TRP A 19 2.84 13.79 21.83
N LEU A 20 3.35 13.20 20.74
CA LEU A 20 2.57 12.38 19.81
C LEU A 20 2.14 11.01 20.39
N ARG A 21 2.79 10.52 21.46
CA ARG A 21 2.46 9.21 22.07
C ARG A 21 1.32 9.26 23.09
N ASN A 22 0.95 10.44 23.59
CA ASN A 22 -0.02 10.60 24.69
C ASN A 22 -1.35 11.25 24.29
N LEU A 23 -1.58 11.53 23.00
CA LEU A 23 -2.85 12.06 22.53
C LEU A 23 -3.71 10.93 21.97
N SER A 24 -4.81 10.61 22.66
CA SER A 24 -5.85 9.77 22.07
C SER A 24 -6.33 10.42 20.77
N TRP A 25 -6.60 9.61 19.74
CA TRP A 25 -7.11 10.10 18.45
C TRP A 25 -8.35 10.99 18.58
N ARG A 26 -9.15 10.83 19.65
CA ARG A 26 -10.28 11.71 19.98
C ARG A 26 -9.86 13.16 20.22
N SER A 27 -8.71 13.38 20.85
CA SER A 27 -8.17 14.71 21.17
C SER A 27 -7.64 15.43 19.92
N ILE A 28 -7.08 14.68 18.97
CA ILE A 28 -6.56 15.21 17.69
C ILE A 28 -7.72 15.58 16.77
N LEU A 29 -8.76 14.73 16.69
CA LEU A 29 -9.96 15.00 15.88
C LEU A 29 -10.81 16.13 16.48
N ALA A 30 -10.93 16.21 17.81
CA ALA A 30 -11.64 17.31 18.46
C ALA A 30 -10.98 18.67 18.18
N ARG A 31 -9.64 18.75 18.21
CA ARG A 31 -8.90 20.00 17.95
C ARG A 31 -8.83 20.39 16.48
N ALA A 32 -8.98 19.44 15.55
CA ALA A 32 -9.06 19.72 14.12
C ALA A 32 -10.40 20.38 13.71
N GLY A 33 -11.44 20.25 14.55
CA GLY A 33 -12.73 20.92 14.37
C GLY A 33 -12.79 22.36 14.90
N GLU A 34 -11.84 22.79 15.74
CA GLU A 34 -11.92 24.08 16.46
C GLU A 34 -10.85 25.11 16.04
N SER A 35 -9.95 24.80 15.11
CA SER A 35 -8.87 25.69 14.68
C SER A 35 -8.99 26.05 13.20
N GLU A 36 -9.58 27.22 12.92
CA GLU A 36 -9.49 27.91 11.63
C GLU A 36 -8.12 28.57 11.39
N SER A 37 -7.19 28.46 12.34
CA SER A 37 -5.85 29.01 12.19
C SER A 37 -4.99 28.08 11.33
N GLY A 38 -4.62 28.58 10.14
CA GLY A 38 -3.81 27.95 9.10
C GLY A 38 -2.38 27.58 9.47
N SER A 39 -2.19 26.92 10.61
CA SER A 39 -0.94 26.30 11.01
C SER A 39 -0.52 25.22 10.01
N LEU A 40 0.77 25.19 9.67
CA LEU A 40 1.39 24.11 8.89
C LEU A 40 1.03 22.73 9.45
N ALA A 41 0.90 22.58 10.77
CA ALA A 41 0.50 21.34 11.41
C ALA A 41 -0.93 20.90 11.04
N CYS A 42 -1.87 21.85 10.93
CA CYS A 42 -3.25 21.57 10.50
C CYS A 42 -3.32 21.25 9.00
N ARG A 43 -2.49 21.90 8.17
CA ARG A 43 -2.37 21.56 6.74
C ARG A 43 -1.75 20.17 6.56
N PHE A 44 -0.70 19.84 7.30
CA PHE A 44 -0.10 18.51 7.32
C PHE A 44 -1.08 17.46 7.83
N ALA A 45 -1.78 17.69 8.94
CA ALA A 45 -2.78 16.77 9.45
C ALA A 45 -3.94 16.55 8.47
N ARG A 46 -4.39 17.58 7.75
CA ARG A 46 -5.41 17.45 6.68
C ARG A 46 -4.89 16.71 5.45
N LEU A 47 -3.63 16.91 5.06
CA LEU A 47 -2.98 16.15 3.98
C LEU A 47 -2.81 14.67 4.35
N PHE A 48 -2.30 14.38 5.55
CA PHE A 48 -2.20 13.02 6.08
C PHE A 48 -3.58 12.36 6.26
N ALA A 49 -4.60 13.10 6.71
CA ALA A 49 -5.97 12.60 6.81
C ALA A 49 -6.60 12.36 5.43
N ARG A 50 -6.32 13.19 4.42
CA ARG A 50 -6.72 12.90 3.03
C ARG A 50 -5.98 11.70 2.44
N ASP A 51 -4.73 11.48 2.84
CA ASP A 51 -3.90 10.37 2.35
C ASP A 51 -4.16 9.03 3.06
N VAL A 52 -4.77 9.01 4.26
CA VAL A 52 -4.91 7.79 5.09
C VAL A 52 -6.33 7.59 5.67
N SER A 53 -7.33 8.43 5.36
CA SER A 53 -8.68 8.27 5.92
C SER A 53 -9.44 7.09 5.30
N ARG A 54 -9.22 5.87 5.80
CA ARG A 54 -10.17 4.77 5.63
C ARG A 54 -10.33 3.96 6.91
N LYS A 55 -11.49 4.13 7.54
CA LYS A 55 -11.99 3.26 8.62
C LYS A 55 -12.23 1.82 8.14
N GLU A 56 -12.32 1.62 6.82
CA GLU A 56 -12.66 0.36 6.15
C GLU A 56 -11.60 -0.73 6.38
N CYS A 57 -10.32 -0.36 6.53
CA CYS A 57 -9.24 -1.32 6.79
C CYS A 57 -8.35 -0.89 7.96
N PRO A 58 -8.63 -1.35 9.19
CA PRO A 58 -7.86 -0.96 10.37
C PRO A 58 -6.36 -1.28 10.27
N LYS A 59 -6.00 -2.36 9.57
CA LYS A 59 -4.60 -2.78 9.39
C LYS A 59 -3.76 -1.78 8.57
N GLU A 60 -4.38 -0.96 7.72
CA GLU A 60 -3.64 0.08 6.99
C GLU A 60 -3.33 1.32 7.82
N LEU A 61 -4.03 1.50 8.94
CA LEU A 61 -3.90 2.70 9.76
C LEU A 61 -2.64 2.67 10.63
N THR A 62 -1.99 1.52 10.75
CA THR A 62 -0.81 1.32 11.57
C THR A 62 0.25 0.54 10.81
N LYS A 63 1.52 0.85 11.09
CA LYS A 63 2.67 0.04 10.69
C LYS A 63 2.50 -1.39 11.24
N GLN A 64 2.60 -2.40 10.39
CA GLN A 64 2.44 -3.81 10.77
C GLN A 64 3.77 -4.52 10.95
N SER A 65 4.78 -4.11 10.19
CA SER A 65 6.11 -4.73 10.24
C SER A 65 7.13 -3.80 10.88
N PRO A 66 8.07 -4.26 11.73
CA PRO A 66 9.16 -3.42 12.21
C PRO A 66 10.11 -2.98 11.08
N PHE A 67 10.18 -3.73 9.98
CA PHE A 67 11.16 -3.55 8.92
C PHE A 67 10.77 -2.50 7.87
N SER A 68 9.50 -2.14 7.78
CA SER A 68 8.99 -1.20 6.79
C SER A 68 9.21 0.27 7.17
N SER A 69 9.03 1.17 6.20
CA SER A 69 9.05 2.62 6.46
C SER A 69 7.81 3.12 7.23
N GLY A 70 6.72 2.35 7.26
CA GLY A 70 5.42 2.75 7.80
C GLY A 70 4.26 2.38 6.89
N VAL A 71 3.12 3.05 7.10
CA VAL A 71 1.89 2.84 6.32
C VAL A 71 2.08 3.18 4.84
N VAL A 72 1.34 2.50 3.97
CA VAL A 72 1.41 2.68 2.51
C VAL A 72 0.63 3.93 2.10
N LYS A 73 1.27 4.90 1.47
CA LYS A 73 0.64 6.16 1.02
C LYS A 73 -0.13 5.97 -0.29
N ASN A 74 -1.17 6.78 -0.51
CA ASN A 74 -2.01 6.69 -1.73
C ASN A 74 -1.23 6.84 -3.04
N ARG A 75 -0.16 7.64 -3.03
CA ARG A 75 0.63 7.89 -4.24
C ARG A 75 1.67 6.81 -4.52
N GLU A 76 1.88 5.87 -3.60
CA GLU A 76 2.87 4.81 -3.78
C GLU A 76 2.44 3.88 -4.93
N PRO A 77 3.32 3.64 -5.92
CA PRO A 77 3.11 2.61 -6.91
C PRO A 77 3.25 1.23 -6.25
N ILE A 78 2.24 0.39 -6.47
CA ILE A 78 2.17 -0.98 -5.96
C ILE A 78 2.39 -1.92 -7.13
N VAL A 79 3.50 -2.64 -7.08
CA VAL A 79 3.98 -3.54 -8.13
C VAL A 79 3.58 -4.96 -7.81
N TYR A 80 3.02 -5.65 -8.80
CA TYR A 80 2.72 -7.07 -8.77
C TYR A 80 3.57 -7.78 -9.82
N ALA A 81 4.46 -8.67 -9.37
CA ALA A 81 5.34 -9.43 -10.25
C ALA A 81 4.58 -10.55 -10.98
N LEU A 82 4.98 -10.80 -12.22
CA LEU A 82 4.38 -11.80 -13.09
C LEU A 82 5.38 -12.93 -13.36
N ILE A 83 4.99 -14.15 -13.01
CA ILE A 83 5.79 -15.35 -13.23
C ILE A 83 4.99 -16.31 -14.11
N ASP A 84 5.50 -16.64 -15.28
CA ASP A 84 4.90 -17.67 -16.15
C ASP A 84 5.33 -19.06 -15.66
N PRO A 85 4.44 -20.05 -15.45
CA PRO A 85 2.99 -20.06 -15.72
C PRO A 85 2.12 -19.77 -14.50
N ASP A 86 2.68 -19.34 -13.38
CA ASP A 86 1.92 -19.11 -12.14
C ASP A 86 0.87 -18.00 -12.31
N GLN A 87 1.21 -16.90 -12.98
CA GLN A 87 0.35 -15.75 -13.24
C GLN A 87 0.01 -15.54 -14.72
N ILE A 88 0.59 -16.33 -15.64
CA ILE A 88 0.36 -16.20 -17.08
C ILE A 88 -0.30 -17.48 -17.62
N GLU A 89 -1.29 -17.31 -18.50
CA GLU A 89 -1.95 -18.40 -19.24
C GLU A 89 -2.16 -17.97 -20.68
N SER A 90 -1.64 -18.74 -21.63
CA SER A 90 -1.82 -18.46 -23.06
C SER A 90 -1.46 -17.01 -23.44
N GLY A 91 -0.39 -16.47 -22.84
CA GLY A 91 0.08 -15.10 -23.06
C GLY A 91 -0.75 -14.00 -22.38
N SER A 92 -1.75 -14.35 -21.58
CA SER A 92 -2.60 -13.41 -20.84
C SER A 92 -2.41 -13.54 -19.33
N ILE A 93 -2.68 -12.46 -18.59
CA ILE A 93 -2.58 -12.48 -17.13
C ILE A 93 -3.76 -13.26 -16.56
N LYS A 94 -3.47 -14.25 -15.70
CA LYS A 94 -4.48 -15.00 -14.96
C LYS A 94 -5.22 -14.11 -13.98
N ALA A 95 -6.44 -14.51 -13.63
CA ALA A 95 -7.19 -13.86 -12.57
C ALA A 95 -6.40 -13.85 -11.24
N ILE A 96 -6.38 -12.69 -10.57
CA ILE A 96 -5.71 -12.53 -9.28
C ILE A 96 -6.19 -13.60 -8.28
N PRO A 97 -5.30 -14.28 -7.53
CA PRO A 97 -5.70 -15.39 -6.65
C PRO A 97 -6.66 -14.96 -5.53
N LYS A 98 -7.91 -15.44 -5.58
CA LYS A 98 -8.95 -15.15 -4.57
C LYS A 98 -8.50 -15.52 -3.15
N GLU A 99 -7.89 -16.69 -2.99
CA GLU A 99 -7.50 -17.20 -1.67
C GLU A 99 -6.41 -16.35 -1.01
N ARG A 100 -5.48 -15.80 -1.80
CA ARG A 100 -4.45 -14.87 -1.29
C ARG A 100 -5.07 -13.55 -0.86
N LEU A 101 -6.01 -13.01 -1.64
CA LEU A 101 -6.74 -11.80 -1.27
C LEU A 101 -7.60 -11.99 -0.02
N LYS A 102 -8.26 -13.14 0.13
CA LYS A 102 -9.07 -13.48 1.31
C LYS A 102 -8.24 -13.52 2.60
N LYS A 103 -7.00 -14.00 2.52
CA LYS A 103 -6.06 -14.05 3.65
C LYS A 103 -5.28 -12.76 3.86
N ALA A 104 -5.40 -11.79 2.94
CA ALA A 104 -4.55 -10.60 2.87
C ALA A 104 -3.05 -10.95 2.77
N GLU A 105 -2.72 -11.86 1.87
CA GLU A 105 -1.36 -12.39 1.64
C GLU A 105 -0.91 -12.22 0.17
N LEU A 106 -1.64 -11.49 -0.67
CA LEU A 106 -1.18 -11.29 -2.05
C LEU A 106 0.06 -10.38 -2.03
N SER A 107 1.23 -10.96 -2.25
CA SER A 107 2.52 -10.27 -2.16
C SER A 107 2.65 -9.23 -3.25
N VAL A 108 3.03 -8.01 -2.86
CA VAL A 108 3.29 -6.87 -3.74
C VAL A 108 4.49 -6.08 -3.25
N CYS A 109 5.03 -5.22 -4.11
CA CYS A 109 6.17 -4.37 -3.81
C CYS A 109 5.78 -2.89 -3.84
N ARG A 110 6.23 -2.14 -2.84
CA ARG A 110 6.13 -0.68 -2.75
C ARG A 110 7.27 -0.06 -3.56
N ALA A 111 6.98 0.37 -4.78
CA ALA A 111 8.05 0.71 -5.72
C ALA A 111 8.93 1.88 -5.30
N TRP A 112 8.43 2.79 -4.46
CA TRP A 112 9.23 3.90 -3.91
C TRP A 112 10.26 3.48 -2.86
N GLU A 113 10.20 2.25 -2.35
CA GLU A 113 11.10 1.75 -1.31
C GLU A 113 12.14 0.75 -1.83
N ALA A 114 12.17 0.51 -3.14
CA ALA A 114 13.10 -0.40 -3.77
C ALA A 114 13.52 0.07 -5.16
N THR A 115 14.74 -0.28 -5.54
CA THR A 115 15.15 -0.28 -6.94
C THR A 115 14.57 -1.48 -7.69
N ALA A 116 14.57 -1.43 -9.01
CA ALA A 116 14.12 -2.54 -9.85
C ALA A 116 14.90 -3.83 -9.57
N VAL A 117 16.21 -3.71 -9.40
CA VAL A 117 17.13 -4.83 -9.13
C VAL A 117 16.81 -5.46 -7.78
N GLU A 118 16.68 -4.64 -6.72
CA GLU A 118 16.33 -5.15 -5.39
C GLU A 118 14.97 -5.83 -5.38
N ALA A 119 13.96 -5.26 -6.05
CA ALA A 119 12.64 -5.86 -6.14
C ALA A 119 12.68 -7.20 -6.91
N TRP A 120 13.38 -7.24 -8.05
CA TRP A 120 13.54 -8.46 -8.83
C TRP A 120 14.26 -9.56 -8.03
N GLU A 121 15.38 -9.26 -7.38
CA GLU A 121 16.14 -10.24 -6.60
C GLU A 121 15.30 -10.82 -5.46
N ASN A 122 14.59 -9.96 -4.71
CA ASN A 122 13.81 -10.40 -3.56
C ASN A 122 12.53 -11.16 -3.95
N ILE A 123 11.93 -10.86 -5.10
CA ILE A 123 10.66 -11.47 -5.53
C ILE A 123 10.91 -12.67 -6.44
N MET A 124 11.76 -12.50 -7.47
CA MET A 124 11.90 -13.43 -8.58
C MET A 124 12.95 -14.50 -8.33
N GLN A 125 14.14 -14.13 -7.83
CA GLN A 125 15.28 -15.04 -7.75
C GLN A 125 14.94 -16.34 -7.02
N GLY A 126 14.30 -16.23 -5.85
CA GLY A 126 13.88 -17.38 -5.07
C GLY A 126 12.77 -18.21 -5.74
N GLN A 127 11.90 -17.59 -6.54
CA GLN A 127 10.81 -18.28 -7.23
C GLN A 127 11.31 -19.06 -8.45
N LEU A 128 12.23 -18.47 -9.21
CA LEU A 128 12.87 -19.06 -10.39
C LEU A 128 13.83 -20.19 -9.99
N ALA A 129 14.58 -20.02 -8.90
CA ALA A 129 15.47 -21.06 -8.39
C ALA A 129 14.72 -22.31 -7.88
N LYS A 130 13.50 -22.15 -7.35
CA LYS A 130 12.69 -23.25 -6.82
C LYS A 130 12.01 -24.09 -7.90
N ASN A 131 11.75 -23.52 -9.07
CA ASN A 131 11.07 -24.22 -10.17
C ASN A 131 11.61 -23.72 -11.51
N HIS A 132 12.35 -24.58 -12.20
CA HIS A 132 12.97 -24.29 -13.50
C HIS A 132 11.99 -24.08 -14.66
N GLN A 133 10.71 -24.43 -14.50
CA GLN A 133 9.68 -24.12 -15.48
C GLN A 133 9.23 -22.66 -15.42
N ARG A 134 9.51 -21.98 -14.29
CA ARG A 134 9.10 -20.59 -14.11
C ARG A 134 9.96 -19.66 -14.92
N LYS A 135 9.33 -18.66 -15.52
CA LYS A 135 9.98 -17.59 -16.26
C LYS A 135 9.52 -16.24 -15.75
N ASP A 136 10.43 -15.29 -15.78
CA ASP A 136 10.12 -13.89 -15.53
C ASP A 136 9.26 -13.34 -16.68
N ALA A 137 8.05 -12.92 -16.36
CA ALA A 137 7.12 -12.30 -17.30
C ALA A 137 6.97 -10.78 -17.03
N GLY A 138 7.88 -10.19 -16.25
CA GLY A 138 7.87 -8.78 -15.90
C GLY A 138 6.98 -8.47 -14.71
N TYR A 139 6.38 -7.28 -14.73
CA TYR A 139 5.49 -6.81 -13.67
C TYR A 139 4.38 -5.91 -14.22
N ILE A 140 3.35 -5.71 -13.40
CA ILE A 140 2.29 -4.72 -13.59
C ILE A 140 2.18 -3.86 -12.34
N TRP A 141 1.60 -2.66 -12.45
CA TRP A 141 1.48 -1.77 -11.30
C TRP A 141 0.24 -0.89 -11.34
N ALA A 142 -0.13 -0.36 -10.18
CA ALA A 142 -1.13 0.69 -10.03
C ALA A 142 -0.81 1.50 -8.78
N SER A 143 -1.31 2.73 -8.67
CA SER A 143 -1.14 3.48 -7.42
C SER A 143 -1.99 2.86 -6.30
N ALA A 144 -1.49 2.88 -5.07
CA ALA A 144 -2.24 2.39 -3.91
C ALA A 144 -3.61 3.11 -3.76
N GLY A 145 -3.66 4.39 -4.10
CA GLY A 145 -4.86 5.20 -4.10
C GLY A 145 -5.92 4.71 -5.11
N GLU A 146 -5.52 4.26 -6.29
CA GLU A 146 -6.43 3.69 -7.29
C GLU A 146 -6.96 2.33 -6.87
N ILE A 147 -6.09 1.47 -6.33
CA ILE A 147 -6.50 0.17 -5.77
C ILE A 147 -7.57 0.38 -4.70
N ARG A 148 -7.35 1.34 -3.79
CA ARG A 148 -8.31 1.71 -2.74
C ARG A 148 -9.61 2.28 -3.32
N LYS A 149 -9.58 2.99 -4.45
CA LYS A 149 -10.80 3.55 -5.07
C LYS A 149 -11.77 2.48 -5.57
N ILE A 150 -11.33 1.23 -5.76
CA ILE A 150 -12.23 0.14 -6.10
C ILE A 150 -13.21 -0.09 -4.94
N ARG A 151 -14.50 0.00 -5.25
CA ARG A 151 -15.60 -0.10 -4.28
C ARG A 151 -16.31 -1.45 -4.37
N LEU A 152 -16.84 -1.87 -3.23
CA LEU A 152 -17.98 -2.77 -3.13
C LEU A 152 -19.22 -1.89 -3.27
N THR A 153 -19.91 -2.00 -4.41
CA THR A 153 -21.02 -1.15 -4.85
C THR A 153 -22.15 -1.13 -3.82
N ASP A 154 -22.55 -2.31 -3.34
CA ASP A 154 -23.74 -2.46 -2.50
C ASP A 154 -23.58 -1.82 -1.11
N VAL A 155 -22.35 -1.84 -0.56
CA VAL A 155 -22.03 -1.31 0.78
C VAL A 155 -21.30 0.01 0.75
N ASN A 156 -21.03 0.55 -0.44
CA ASN A 156 -20.26 1.77 -0.65
C ASN A 156 -18.96 1.83 0.19
N ALA A 157 -18.23 0.72 0.25
CA ALA A 157 -16.98 0.58 1.00
C ALA A 157 -15.83 0.24 0.04
N GLY A 158 -14.58 0.54 0.42
CA GLY A 158 -13.41 0.05 -0.30
C GLY A 158 -13.37 -1.47 -0.35
N ALA A 159 -12.97 -2.02 -1.49
CA ALA A 159 -12.91 -3.47 -1.69
C ALA A 159 -11.58 -4.08 -1.23
N PHE A 160 -10.50 -3.31 -1.28
CA PHE A 160 -9.14 -3.79 -1.04
C PHE A 160 -8.42 -3.00 0.03
N CYS A 161 -7.53 -3.71 0.71
CA CYS A 161 -6.50 -3.13 1.53
C CYS A 161 -5.11 -3.27 0.89
N VAL A 162 -4.29 -2.23 1.01
CA VAL A 162 -2.84 -2.24 0.75
C VAL A 162 -2.11 -2.10 2.08
N ILE A 163 -1.64 -3.23 2.60
CA ILE A 163 -1.16 -3.35 3.97
C ILE A 163 0.36 -3.43 3.95
N ASP A 164 0.96 -2.62 4.83
CA ASP A 164 2.38 -2.74 5.15
C ASP A 164 2.72 -4.17 5.60
N ASP A 165 3.78 -4.77 5.05
CA ASP A 165 4.26 -6.08 5.49
C ASP A 165 5.77 -6.24 5.22
N GLY A 166 6.56 -5.19 5.50
CA GLY A 166 8.00 -5.21 5.19
C GLY A 166 8.72 -6.43 5.76
N LEU A 167 9.64 -7.02 5.00
CA LEU A 167 10.44 -8.17 5.44
C LEU A 167 11.84 -7.73 5.86
N LYS A 168 12.53 -8.52 6.68
CA LYS A 168 13.88 -8.22 7.18
C LYS A 168 14.86 -7.84 6.05
N ASN A 169 14.81 -8.58 4.94
CA ASN A 169 15.67 -8.38 3.78
C ASN A 169 14.97 -7.65 2.63
N PHE A 170 13.67 -7.35 2.76
CA PHE A 170 12.90 -6.71 1.71
C PHE A 170 11.85 -5.77 2.32
N LYS A 171 12.31 -4.57 2.71
CA LYS A 171 11.49 -3.58 3.41
C LYS A 171 10.30 -3.09 2.59
N ALA A 172 10.46 -3.06 1.27
CA ALA A 172 9.45 -2.67 0.31
C ALA A 172 8.31 -3.68 0.15
N HIS A 173 8.39 -4.86 0.80
CA HIS A 173 7.30 -5.83 0.78
C HIS A 173 6.02 -5.25 1.41
N ALA A 174 4.90 -5.54 0.76
CA ALA A 174 3.56 -5.25 1.23
C ALA A 174 2.62 -6.36 0.77
N VAL A 175 1.39 -6.34 1.28
CA VAL A 175 0.35 -7.31 0.88
C VAL A 175 -0.95 -6.63 0.50
N LEU A 176 -1.61 -7.19 -0.51
CA LEU A 176 -2.98 -6.88 -0.86
C LEU A 176 -3.95 -7.91 -0.26
N GLY A 177 -5.08 -7.41 0.21
CA GLY A 177 -6.17 -8.23 0.73
C GLY A 177 -7.54 -7.61 0.46
N TYR A 178 -8.61 -8.37 0.65
CA TYR A 178 -9.94 -7.78 0.70
C TYR A 178 -10.10 -6.96 1.99
N SER A 179 -10.81 -5.84 1.90
CA SER A 179 -11.27 -5.13 3.08
C SER A 179 -12.21 -6.02 3.91
N PRO A 180 -12.20 -5.90 5.25
CA PRO A 180 -13.18 -6.53 6.12
C PRO A 180 -14.61 -6.34 5.62
N ALA A 181 -15.42 -7.38 5.73
CA ALA A 181 -16.85 -7.24 5.43
C ALA A 181 -17.50 -6.37 6.52
N PRO A 182 -18.44 -5.47 6.16
CA PRO A 182 -19.27 -4.80 7.14
C PRO A 182 -20.02 -5.81 8.02
N GLU A 183 -20.23 -5.46 9.27
CA GLU A 183 -20.98 -6.30 10.22
C GLU A 183 -22.42 -6.53 9.72
N GLY A 184 -22.89 -7.77 9.81
CA GLY A 184 -24.24 -8.16 9.38
C GLY A 184 -24.45 -8.24 7.87
N TYR A 185 -23.42 -8.04 7.05
CA TYR A 185 -23.57 -8.11 5.59
C TYR A 185 -23.64 -9.56 5.09
N ASP A 186 -24.51 -9.79 4.09
CA ASP A 186 -24.75 -11.13 3.54
C ASP A 186 -23.47 -11.74 2.91
N PRO A 187 -23.03 -12.94 3.35
CA PRO A 187 -21.81 -13.56 2.85
C PRO A 187 -21.82 -13.90 1.36
N VAL A 188 -22.98 -14.24 0.79
CA VAL A 188 -23.11 -14.61 -0.63
C VAL A 188 -22.99 -13.36 -1.50
N LYS A 189 -23.71 -12.29 -1.17
CA LYS A 189 -23.57 -10.98 -1.82
C LYS A 189 -22.13 -10.47 -1.73
N MET A 190 -21.49 -10.59 -0.56
CA MET A 190 -20.09 -10.18 -0.38
C MET A 190 -19.14 -10.96 -1.30
N ALA A 191 -19.39 -12.26 -1.51
CA ALA A 191 -18.58 -13.06 -2.42
C ALA A 191 -18.70 -12.58 -3.88
N ASN A 192 -19.91 -12.23 -4.32
CA ASN A 192 -20.16 -11.71 -5.66
C ASN A 192 -19.54 -10.32 -5.86
N GLU A 193 -19.72 -9.41 -4.90
CA GLU A 193 -19.12 -8.07 -4.92
C GLU A 193 -17.59 -8.14 -4.97
N ARG A 194 -16.98 -9.03 -4.17
CA ARG A 194 -15.53 -9.26 -4.19
C ARG A 194 -15.04 -9.88 -5.50
N LEU A 195 -15.84 -10.74 -6.13
CA LEU A 195 -15.52 -11.28 -7.45
C LEU A 195 -15.46 -10.17 -8.50
N ALA A 196 -16.44 -9.27 -8.50
CA ALA A 196 -16.47 -8.11 -9.39
C ALA A 196 -15.29 -7.16 -9.11
N ALA A 197 -15.06 -6.82 -7.83
CA ALA A 197 -13.94 -5.98 -7.43
C ALA A 197 -12.58 -6.57 -7.83
N ARG A 198 -12.40 -7.89 -7.74
CA ARG A 198 -11.18 -8.58 -8.20
C ARG A 198 -10.97 -8.48 -9.71
N GLY A 199 -12.05 -8.55 -10.49
CA GLY A 199 -11.99 -8.27 -11.92
C GLY A 199 -11.56 -6.83 -12.21
N ASN A 200 -12.09 -5.87 -11.44
CA ASN A 200 -11.70 -4.46 -11.56
C ASN A 200 -10.24 -4.22 -11.15
N LEU A 201 -9.72 -4.94 -10.15
CA LEU A 201 -8.32 -4.88 -9.75
C LEU A 201 -7.39 -5.38 -10.85
N LEU A 202 -7.74 -6.50 -11.51
CA LEU A 202 -6.97 -7.00 -12.64
C LEU A 202 -6.94 -5.98 -13.78
N LYS A 203 -8.11 -5.46 -14.18
CA LYS A 203 -8.21 -4.42 -15.23
C LYS A 203 -7.41 -3.16 -14.89
N LEU A 204 -7.40 -2.75 -13.62
CA LEU A 204 -6.60 -1.61 -13.16
C LEU A 204 -5.12 -1.88 -13.39
N PHE A 205 -4.61 -3.06 -13.01
CA PHE A 205 -3.22 -3.41 -13.25
C PHE A 205 -2.88 -3.55 -14.74
N GLU A 206 -3.77 -4.17 -15.52
CA GLU A 206 -3.61 -4.31 -16.98
C GLU A 206 -3.52 -2.95 -17.68
N GLY A 207 -4.18 -1.91 -17.14
CA GLY A 207 -4.11 -0.55 -17.66
C GLY A 207 -2.69 0.05 -17.70
N SER A 208 -1.77 -0.45 -16.87
CA SER A 208 -0.35 -0.05 -16.91
C SER A 208 0.45 -0.73 -18.04
N GLY A 209 -0.09 -1.81 -18.62
CA GLY A 209 0.65 -2.72 -19.48
C GLY A 209 1.68 -3.55 -18.71
N VAL A 210 2.04 -4.72 -19.26
CA VAL A 210 3.15 -5.51 -18.72
C VAL A 210 4.46 -4.77 -18.98
N LYS A 211 5.26 -4.59 -17.93
CA LYS A 211 6.55 -3.89 -17.96
C LYS A 211 7.70 -4.84 -17.68
N ASN A 212 8.82 -4.57 -18.33
CA ASN A 212 10.08 -5.23 -18.01
C ASN A 212 10.73 -4.54 -16.81
N TRP A 213 11.51 -5.28 -16.01
CA TRP A 213 12.20 -4.74 -14.83
C TRP A 213 13.19 -3.61 -15.14
N ASN A 214 13.69 -3.50 -16.38
CA ASN A 214 14.51 -2.36 -16.81
C ASN A 214 13.70 -1.08 -17.10
N GLU A 215 12.37 -1.15 -17.15
CA GLU A 215 11.44 -0.04 -17.38
C GLU A 215 10.87 0.54 -16.07
N TRP A 216 11.60 0.38 -14.94
CA TRP A 216 11.18 0.78 -13.59
C TRP A 216 10.94 2.29 -13.45
N SER A 217 9.74 2.70 -13.85
CA SER A 217 9.28 4.09 -13.86
C SER A 217 7.79 4.13 -13.57
N PHE A 218 7.39 5.12 -12.77
CA PHE A 218 6.03 5.28 -12.25
C PHE A 218 5.66 6.75 -12.33
N ASN A 219 5.41 7.20 -13.56
CA ASN A 219 4.95 8.55 -13.89
C ASN A 219 3.44 8.60 -14.03
#